data_AF-A0AAW8QYY1-F1
#
_entry.id   AF-A0AAW8QYY1-F1
#
_cell.length_a   1.000
_cell.length_b   1.000
_cell.length_c   1.000
_cell.angle_alpha   90.00
_cell.angle_beta   90.00
_cell.angle_gamma   90.00
#
_symmetry.space_group_name_H-M   'P 1'
#
loop_
_entity.id
_entity.type
_entity.pdbx_description
1 polymer ?
#
loop_
_entity_poly.entity_id
_entity_poly.type
_entity_poly.pdbx_seq_one_letter_code
_entity_poly.pdbx_strand_id
1 'polypeptide(L)'
;MVIFESEQDMVQHLDMHDKIVFECINEQLDFWTFCSDYNNFYDYCALDGHESDAEELALLSKYRDRILIHEQIRDQILYKVCKDIDADKPDYIASGRFGSIAALEKLKLIGRRVMHNK
;
A
#
# COMPACT_ATOMS: atom_id res chain seq x y z
N MET A 1 21.56 -0.69 -3.13
CA MET A 1 21.11 0.66 -2.74
C MET A 1 20.69 0.55 -1.30
N VAL A 2 21.16 1.41 -0.39
CA VAL A 2 20.69 1.36 1.00
C VAL A 2 19.32 2.03 1.00
N ILE A 3 18.25 1.25 1.20
CA ILE A 3 16.88 1.77 1.25
C ILE A 3 16.61 2.37 2.63
N PHE A 4 17.10 1.73 3.69
CA PHE A 4 16.95 2.18 5.07
C PHE A 4 18.31 2.31 5.75
N GLU A 5 18.57 3.45 6.39
CA GLU A 5 19.85 3.68 7.09
C GLU A 5 19.90 2.99 8.46
N SER A 6 18.73 2.64 9.01
CA SER A 6 18.58 1.95 10.30
C SER A 6 17.19 1.36 10.47
N GLU A 7 16.99 0.52 11.51
CA GLU A 7 15.66 0.07 11.92
C GLU A 7 14.71 1.24 12.23
N GLN A 8 15.22 2.30 12.88
CA GLN A 8 14.41 3.48 13.21
C GLN A 8 13.94 4.20 11.95
N ASP A 9 14.79 4.29 10.93
CA ASP A 9 14.47 4.87 9.64
C ASP A 9 13.36 4.07 8.92
N MET A 10 13.48 2.74 8.88
CA MET A 10 12.44 1.85 8.37
C MET A 10 11.10 2.04 9.10
N VAL A 11 11.12 2.15 10.43
CA VAL A 11 9.89 2.39 11.22
C VAL A 11 9.28 3.75 10.88
N GLN A 12 10.07 4.80 10.69
CA GLN A 12 9.57 6.11 10.27
C GLN A 12 8.92 6.06 8.90
N HIS A 13 9.51 5.33 7.95
CA HIS A 13 8.91 5.09 6.65
C HIS A 13 7.57 4.36 6.77
N LEU A 14 7.49 3.29 7.57
CA LEU A 14 6.23 2.59 7.81
C LEU A 14 5.18 3.49 8.47
N ASP A 15 5.56 4.28 9.48
CA ASP A 15 4.65 5.18 10.20
C ASP A 15 4.07 6.27 9.26
N MET A 16 4.91 6.84 8.40
CA MET A 16 4.49 7.83 7.41
C MET A 16 3.46 7.25 6.44
N HIS A 17 3.72 6.05 5.90
CA HIS A 17 2.82 5.43 4.93
C HIS A 17 1.54 4.88 5.57
N ASP A 18 1.62 4.38 6.81
CA ASP A 18 0.45 4.03 7.60
C ASP A 18 -0.46 5.25 7.81
N LYS A 19 0.12 6.42 8.06
CA LYS A 19 -0.63 7.67 8.19
C LYS A 19 -1.31 8.07 6.87
N ILE A 20 -0.62 7.99 5.74
CA ILE A 20 -1.20 8.28 4.41
C ILE A 20 -2.39 7.34 4.12
N VAL A 21 -2.24 6.05 4.42
CA VAL A 21 -3.34 5.08 4.31
C VAL A 21 -4.50 5.46 5.22
N PHE A 22 -4.20 5.84 6.48
CA PHE A 22 -5.21 6.25 7.45
C PHE A 22 -5.98 7.51 7.01
N GLU A 23 -5.29 8.52 6.49
CA GLU A 23 -5.93 9.76 6.00
C GLU A 23 -6.86 9.44 4.81
N CYS A 24 -6.46 8.55 3.91
CA CYS A 24 -7.29 8.12 2.78
C CYS A 24 -8.54 7.35 3.23
N ILE A 25 -8.42 6.36 4.12
CA ILE A 25 -9.60 5.58 4.58
C ILE A 25 -10.61 6.42 5.38
N ASN A 26 -10.16 7.51 6.01
CA ASN A 26 -11.00 8.46 6.74
C ASN A 26 -11.50 9.61 5.85
N GLU A 27 -11.29 9.53 4.53
CA GLU A 27 -11.75 10.52 3.55
C GLU A 27 -11.16 11.93 3.80
N GLN A 28 -10.01 11.99 4.49
CA GLN A 28 -9.23 13.22 4.65
C GLN A 28 -8.32 13.48 3.44
N LEU A 29 -8.07 12.43 2.65
CA LEU A 29 -7.29 12.45 1.41
C LEU A 29 -8.09 11.74 0.31
N ASP A 30 -8.22 12.36 -0.86
CA ASP A 30 -8.83 11.66 -2.00
C ASP A 30 -7.89 10.57 -2.55
N PHE A 31 -8.47 9.60 -3.25
CA PHE A 31 -7.73 8.41 -3.67
C PHE A 31 -6.58 8.71 -4.64
N TRP A 32 -6.72 9.70 -5.51
CA TRP A 32 -5.67 10.02 -6.49
C TRP A 32 -4.51 10.77 -5.83
N THR A 33 -4.80 11.65 -4.87
CA THR A 33 -3.77 12.27 -4.03
C THR A 33 -3.08 11.22 -3.16
N PHE A 34 -3.82 10.26 -2.59
CA PHE A 34 -3.25 9.08 -1.91
C PHE A 34 -2.27 8.33 -2.80
N CYS A 35 -2.62 8.00 -4.06
CA CYS A 35 -1.71 7.29 -4.96
C CYS A 35 -0.41 8.07 -5.22
N SER A 36 -0.50 9.41 -5.31
CA SER A 36 0.66 10.27 -5.47
C SER A 36 1.55 10.27 -4.23
N ASP A 37 0.97 10.48 -3.05
CA ASP A 37 1.71 10.61 -1.80
C ASP A 37 2.25 9.26 -1.30
N TYR A 38 1.51 8.18 -1.53
CA TYR A 38 1.91 6.81 -1.21
C TYR A 38 3.03 6.28 -2.13
N ASN A 39 3.17 6.86 -3.32
CA ASN A 39 4.28 6.65 -4.26
C ASN A 39 4.71 5.19 -4.46
N ASN A 40 3.74 4.27 -4.55
CA ASN A 40 3.99 2.83 -4.68
C ASN A 40 5.03 2.28 -3.67
N PHE A 41 4.93 2.74 -2.42
CA PHE A 41 5.89 2.48 -1.33
C PHE A 41 6.43 1.05 -1.23
N TYR A 42 5.56 0.04 -1.37
CA TYR A 42 5.95 -1.36 -1.25
C TYR A 42 7.03 -1.75 -2.28
N ASP A 43 6.79 -1.41 -3.55
CA ASP A 43 7.74 -1.70 -4.63
C ASP A 43 8.93 -0.73 -4.56
N TYR A 44 8.70 0.55 -4.24
CA TYR A 44 9.74 1.58 -4.18
C TYR A 44 10.81 1.28 -3.12
N CYS A 45 10.40 0.76 -1.96
CA CYS A 45 11.29 0.39 -0.87
C CYS A 45 11.71 -1.09 -0.86
N ALA A 46 11.43 -1.85 -1.92
CA ALA A 46 11.77 -3.28 -2.04
C ALA A 46 11.37 -4.09 -0.79
N LEU A 47 10.17 -3.86 -0.26
CA LEU A 47 9.72 -4.46 1.01
C LEU A 47 9.48 -5.97 0.95
N ASP A 48 9.54 -6.57 -0.23
CA ASP A 48 9.59 -8.02 -0.45
C ASP A 48 10.97 -8.61 -0.11
N GLY A 49 11.98 -7.77 0.13
CA GLY A 49 13.32 -8.16 0.54
C GLY A 49 14.20 -8.65 -0.61
N HIS A 50 13.80 -8.48 -1.88
CA HIS A 50 14.58 -8.98 -3.02
C HIS A 50 15.93 -8.26 -3.18
N GLU A 51 16.03 -7.02 -2.71
CA GLU A 51 17.27 -6.22 -2.69
C GLU A 51 17.99 -6.24 -1.34
N SER A 52 17.46 -6.95 -0.34
CA SER A 52 17.92 -6.88 1.05
C SER A 52 18.98 -7.92 1.41
N ASP A 53 19.88 -7.53 2.32
CA ASP A 53 20.82 -8.47 2.95
C ASP A 53 20.20 -9.26 4.12
N ALA A 54 20.99 -10.09 4.80
CA ALA A 54 20.51 -10.93 5.90
C ALA A 54 20.04 -10.13 7.13
N GLU A 55 20.64 -8.97 7.39
CA GLU A 55 20.25 -8.11 8.52
C GLU A 55 18.95 -7.38 8.20
N GLU A 56 18.85 -6.82 6.99
CA GLU A 56 17.63 -6.19 6.49
C GLU A 56 16.46 -7.17 6.40
N LEU A 57 16.69 -8.40 5.92
CA LEU A 57 15.66 -9.44 5.89
C LEU A 57 15.14 -9.79 7.29
N ALA A 58 16.01 -9.80 8.31
CA ALA A 58 15.60 -10.02 9.69
C ALA A 58 14.70 -8.88 10.21
N LEU A 59 15.00 -7.63 9.84
CA LEU A 59 14.16 -6.47 10.15
C LEU A 59 12.82 -6.54 9.40
N LEU A 60 12.82 -6.81 8.10
CA LEU A 60 11.58 -7.00 7.31
C LEU A 60 10.71 -8.11 7.91
N SER A 61 11.32 -9.22 8.33
CA SER A 61 10.61 -10.30 9.00
C SER A 61 10.01 -9.88 10.34
N LYS A 62 10.71 -9.03 11.11
CA LYS A 62 10.21 -8.49 12.39
C LYS A 62 8.97 -7.61 12.21
N TYR A 63 8.90 -6.86 11.11
CA TYR A 63 7.78 -5.96 10.78
C TYR A 63 6.81 -6.54 9.74
N ARG A 64 6.86 -7.86 9.50
CA ARG A 64 6.12 -8.52 8.42
C ARG A 64 4.63 -8.24 8.45
N ASP A 65 4.01 -8.21 9.63
CA ASP A 65 2.57 -7.95 9.76
C ASP A 65 2.17 -6.56 9.24
N ARG A 66 3.03 -5.54 9.44
CA ARG A 66 2.81 -4.19 8.89
C ARG A 66 3.05 -4.17 7.39
N ILE A 67 4.15 -4.78 6.94
CA ILE A 67 4.52 -4.85 5.52
C ILE A 67 3.44 -5.57 4.70
N LEU A 68 2.82 -6.62 5.25
CA LEU A 68 1.75 -7.37 4.60
C LEU A 68 0.55 -6.49 4.22
N ILE A 69 0.28 -5.44 4.98
CA ILE A 69 -0.79 -4.48 4.67
C ILE A 69 -0.45 -3.73 3.38
N HIS A 70 0.79 -3.24 3.29
CA HIS A 70 1.29 -2.53 2.11
C HIS A 70 1.37 -3.45 0.89
N GLU A 71 1.71 -4.73 1.08
CA GLU A 71 1.65 -5.77 0.04
C GLU A 71 0.21 -5.95 -0.48
N GLN A 72 -0.77 -6.06 0.42
CA GLN A 72 -2.17 -6.17 0.06
C GLN A 72 -2.68 -4.93 -0.69
N ILE A 73 -2.26 -3.74 -0.29
CA ILE A 73 -2.60 -2.48 -1.00
C ILE A 73 -2.04 -2.52 -2.42
N ARG A 74 -0.77 -2.90 -2.59
CA ARG A 74 -0.13 -3.03 -3.90
C ARG A 74 -0.87 -4.03 -4.80
N ASP A 75 -1.06 -5.26 -4.33
CA ASP A 75 -1.64 -6.36 -5.13
C ASP A 75 -3.14 -6.20 -5.41
N GLN A 76 -3.90 -5.78 -4.40
CA GLN A 76 -5.35 -5.79 -4.48
C GLN A 76 -5.91 -4.47 -4.98
N ILE A 77 -5.14 -3.37 -4.91
CA ILE A 77 -5.59 -2.02 -5.22
C ILE A 77 -4.73 -1.40 -6.33
N LEU A 78 -3.46 -1.08 -6.05
CA LEU A 78 -2.64 -0.27 -6.97
C LEU A 78 -2.46 -0.92 -8.34
N TYR A 79 -2.33 -2.25 -8.40
CA TYR A 79 -2.17 -2.97 -9.68
C TYR A 79 -3.47 -3.14 -10.47
N LYS A 80 -4.62 -2.88 -9.85
CA LYS A 80 -5.95 -3.10 -10.45
C LYS A 80 -6.72 -1.80 -10.67
N VAL A 81 -6.30 -0.70 -10.06
CA VAL A 81 -6.96 0.58 -10.25
C VAL A 81 -6.68 1.13 -11.65
N CYS A 82 -7.71 1.66 -12.28
CA CYS A 82 -7.64 2.38 -13.55
C CYS A 82 -8.28 3.76 -13.42
N LYS A 83 -8.13 4.60 -14.45
CA LYS A 83 -8.83 5.88 -14.51
C LYS A 83 -10.33 5.65 -14.42
N ASP A 84 -11.04 6.55 -13.75
CA ASP A 84 -12.49 6.41 -13.54
C ASP A 84 -13.27 6.33 -14.86
N ILE A 85 -12.85 7.08 -15.88
CA ILE A 85 -13.44 7.03 -17.23
C ILE A 85 -13.28 5.67 -17.94
N ASP A 86 -12.29 4.88 -17.54
CA ASP A 86 -12.02 3.56 -18.12
C ASP A 86 -12.67 2.43 -17.31
N ALA A 87 -13.09 2.69 -16.07
CA ALA A 87 -13.61 1.68 -15.17
C ALA A 87 -14.90 1.01 -15.67
N ASP A 88 -15.74 1.74 -16.42
CA ASP A 88 -16.98 1.23 -17.00
C ASP A 88 -16.78 0.51 -18.35
N LYS A 89 -15.55 0.44 -18.86
CA LYS A 89 -15.27 -0.24 -20.13
C LYS A 89 -15.30 -1.76 -19.96
N PRO A 90 -15.97 -2.51 -20.85
CA PRO A 90 -16.09 -3.97 -20.75
C PRO A 90 -14.75 -4.70 -20.58
N ASP A 91 -13.70 -4.28 -21.31
CA ASP A 91 -12.38 -4.92 -21.23
C ASP A 91 -11.70 -4.73 -19.86
N TYR A 92 -11.94 -3.57 -19.22
CA TYR A 92 -11.39 -3.25 -17.91
C TYR A 92 -12.11 -4.05 -16.82
N ILE A 93 -13.45 -4.13 -16.90
CA ILE A 93 -14.26 -4.97 -16.02
C ILE A 93 -13.85 -6.43 -16.15
N ALA A 94 -13.70 -6.94 -17.38
CA ALA A 94 -13.28 -8.33 -17.64
C ALA A 94 -11.89 -8.64 -17.08
N SER A 95 -11.00 -7.63 -17.05
CA SER A 95 -9.66 -7.73 -16.46
C SER A 95 -9.65 -7.53 -14.93
N GLY A 96 -10.82 -7.36 -14.30
CA GLY A 96 -10.96 -7.13 -12.86
C GLY A 96 -10.45 -5.77 -12.37
N ARG A 97 -10.35 -4.79 -13.28
CA ARG A 97 -9.94 -3.41 -12.97
C ARG A 97 -11.13 -2.60 -12.45
N PHE A 98 -10.82 -1.53 -11.73
CA PHE A 98 -11.84 -0.68 -11.10
C PHE A 98 -11.35 0.76 -10.91
N GLY A 99 -12.29 1.70 -10.75
CA GLY A 99 -11.99 3.11 -10.49
C GLY A 99 -11.70 3.42 -9.02
N SER A 100 -11.45 4.70 -8.75
CA SER A 100 -11.08 5.27 -7.46
C SER A 100 -12.10 4.99 -6.34
N ILE A 101 -13.40 5.06 -6.63
CA ILE A 101 -14.46 4.79 -5.63
C ILE A 101 -14.35 3.35 -5.12
N ALA A 102 -14.27 2.38 -6.02
CA ALA A 102 -14.14 0.97 -5.66
C ALA A 102 -12.77 0.66 -5.02
N ALA A 103 -11.72 1.37 -5.43
CA ALA A 103 -10.40 1.28 -4.82
C ALA A 103 -10.41 1.74 -3.35
N LEU A 104 -11.06 2.87 -3.06
CA LEU A 104 -11.22 3.40 -1.70
C LEU A 104 -12.01 2.44 -0.80
N GLU A 105 -13.11 1.86 -1.30
CA GLU A 105 -13.88 0.88 -0.53
C GLU A 105 -13.06 -0.37 -0.20
N LYS A 106 -12.23 -0.85 -1.15
CA LYS A 106 -11.28 -1.94 -0.90
C LYS A 106 -10.21 -1.54 0.13
N LEU A 107 -9.69 -0.32 0.06
CA LEU A 107 -8.71 0.20 1.01
C LEU A 107 -9.27 0.22 2.43
N LYS A 108 -10.51 0.71 2.60
CA LYS A 108 -11.24 0.69 3.87
C LYS A 108 -11.43 -0.74 4.40
N LEU A 109 -11.70 -1.72 3.53
CA LEU A 109 -11.81 -3.13 3.94
C LEU A 109 -10.48 -3.69 4.45
N ILE A 110 -9.36 -3.36 3.80
CA ILE A 110 -8.01 -3.75 4.28
C ILE A 110 -7.75 -3.09 5.64
N GLY A 111 -7.95 -1.78 5.77
CA GLY A 111 -7.74 -1.06 7.03
C GLY A 111 -8.58 -1.58 8.20
N ARG A 112 -9.84 -1.96 7.96
CA ARG A 112 -10.72 -2.55 9.00
C ARG A 112 -10.26 -3.91 9.49
N ARG A 113 -9.71 -4.76 8.62
CA ARG A 113 -9.19 -6.09 9.02
C ARG A 113 -8.00 -5.98 9.96
N VAL A 114 -7.24 -4.91 9.85
CA VAL A 114 -6.05 -4.66 10.67
C VAL A 114 -6.43 -4.00 11.99
N MET A 115 -7.34 -3.03 11.99
CA MET A 115 -7.75 -2.30 13.20
C MET A 115 -8.56 -3.13 14.21
N HIS A 116 -9.10 -4.29 13.81
CA HIS A 116 -9.83 -5.20 14.71
C HIS A 116 -8.93 -6.24 15.41
N ASN A 117 -7.65 -6.34 15.02
CA ASN A 117 -6.68 -7.30 15.59
C ASN A 117 -5.69 -6.63 16.57
N LYS A 118 -5.97 -5.41 17.03
CA LYS A 118 -5.22 -4.72 18.10
C LYS A 118 -6.00 -4.73 19.41
#